data_AF-A0A7J2K817-F1
#
_entry.id   AF-A0A7J2K817-F1
#
_cell.length_a   1.000
_cell.length_b   1.000
_cell.length_c   1.000
_cell.angle_alpha   90.00
_cell.angle_beta   90.00
_cell.angle_gamma   90.00
#
_symmetry.space_group_name_H-M   'P 1'
#
loop_
_entity.id
_entity.type
_entity.pdbx_description
1 polymer ?
#
loop_
_entity_poly.entity_id
_entity_poly.type
_entity_poly.pdbx_seq_one_letter_code
_entity_poly.pdbx_strand_id
1 'polypeptide(L)'
;MIQGIEWIIVAAIIVILLLWGPSKLPKIARSFGEAKKEFEKAMKEAEEVKQEGRQFVTEAKEAAVQPIKSLTTTATEEVQAAEDKLIEVAKALGIQTEGKTRDQIAKEIIEKTKK
;
A
#
# COMPACT_ATOMS: atom_id res chain seq x y z
N MET A 1 4.69 -32.83 -32.28
CA MET A 1 3.44 -32.26 -32.82
C MET A 1 3.33 -30.74 -32.55
N ILE A 2 4.44 -29.99 -32.49
CA ILE A 2 4.48 -28.58 -32.06
C ILE A 2 4.88 -27.59 -33.17
N GLN A 3 5.49 -28.09 -34.27
CA GLN A 3 6.00 -27.25 -35.36
C GLN A 3 4.94 -26.39 -36.06
N GLY A 4 3.65 -26.70 -35.93
CA GLY A 4 2.57 -25.83 -36.45
C GLY A 4 2.33 -24.57 -35.61
N ILE A 5 2.56 -24.61 -34.30
CA ILE A 5 2.29 -23.49 -33.39
C ILE A 5 3.35 -22.40 -33.55
N GLU A 6 4.61 -22.79 -33.81
CA GLU A 6 5.72 -21.87 -34.07
C GLU A 6 5.43 -20.96 -35.27
N TRP A 7 4.93 -21.52 -36.38
CA TRP A 7 4.50 -20.73 -37.55
C TRP A 7 3.32 -19.81 -37.25
N ILE A 8 2.36 -20.22 -36.41
CA ILE A 8 1.23 -19.36 -36.00
C ILE A 8 1.73 -18.17 -35.18
N ILE A 9 2.66 -18.39 -34.24
CA ILE A 9 3.27 -17.33 -33.43
C ILE A 9 4.07 -16.36 -34.32
N VAL A 10 4.90 -16.88 -35.23
CA VAL A 10 5.65 -16.06 -36.18
C VAL A 10 4.73 -15.24 -37.09
N ALA A 11 3.67 -15.84 -37.64
CA ALA A 11 2.68 -15.15 -38.45
C ALA A 11 1.95 -14.05 -37.66
N ALA A 12 1.55 -14.31 -36.41
CA ALA A 12 0.92 -13.32 -35.55
C ALA A 12 1.86 -12.13 -35.24
N ILE A 13 3.13 -12.40 -34.95
CA ILE A 13 4.15 -11.35 -34.75
C ILE A 13 4.34 -10.53 -36.03
N ILE A 14 4.40 -11.16 -37.20
CA ILE A 14 4.50 -10.46 -38.49
C ILE A 14 3.29 -9.57 -38.73
N VAL A 15 2.06 -10.04 -38.47
CA VAL A 15 0.83 -9.22 -38.62
C VAL A 15 0.87 -8.01 -37.69
N ILE A 16 1.28 -8.17 -36.43
CA ILE A 16 1.45 -7.06 -35.49
C ILE A 16 2.53 -6.07 -35.96
N LEU A 17 3.67 -6.57 -36.46
CA LEU A 17 4.76 -5.77 -37.01
C LEU A 17 4.37 -5.01 -38.28
N LEU A 18 3.45 -5.55 -39.10
CA LEU A 18 2.90 -4.85 -40.28
C LEU A 18 1.90 -3.76 -39.88
N LEU A 19 1.00 -4.05 -38.94
CA LEU A 19 0.01 -3.09 -38.42
C LEU A 19 0.66 -1.88 -37.74
N TRP A 20 1.74 -2.10 -36.98
CA TRP A 20 2.41 -1.04 -36.23
C TRP A 20 3.63 -0.45 -36.95
N GLY A 21 4.31 -1.26 -37.76
CA GLY A 21 5.60 -0.98 -38.37
C GLY A 21 6.78 -1.45 -37.48
N PRO A 22 7.87 -1.98 -38.06
CA PRO A 22 9.00 -2.52 -37.30
C PRO A 22 9.70 -1.49 -36.42
N SER A 23 9.59 -0.20 -36.76
CA SER A 23 10.17 0.92 -36.00
C SER A 23 9.44 1.24 -34.68
N LYS A 24 8.28 0.65 -34.39
CA LYS A 24 7.56 0.90 -33.12
C LYS A 24 8.19 0.20 -31.93
N LEU A 25 8.56 -1.08 -32.06
CA LEU A 25 9.22 -1.84 -31.00
C LEU A 25 10.45 -1.12 -30.41
N PRO A 26 11.45 -0.67 -31.20
CA PRO A 26 12.60 0.05 -30.66
C PRO A 26 12.24 1.44 -30.11
N LYS A 27 11.21 2.11 -30.65
CA LYS A 27 10.75 3.41 -30.13
C LYS A 27 10.12 3.27 -28.75
N ILE A 28 9.28 2.27 -28.56
CA ILE A 28 8.62 1.97 -27.27
C ILE A 28 9.65 1.49 -26.25
N ALA A 29 10.57 0.61 -26.64
CA ALA A 29 11.65 0.14 -25.78
C ALA A 29 12.52 1.29 -25.27
N ARG A 30 12.84 2.30 -26.12
CA ARG A 30 13.54 3.52 -25.68
C ARG A 30 12.72 4.32 -24.68
N SER A 31 11.50 4.73 -25.04
CA SER A 31 10.67 5.57 -24.15
C SER A 31 10.33 4.88 -22.82
N PHE A 32 10.13 3.55 -22.83
CA PHE A 32 9.88 2.77 -21.62
C PHE A 32 11.16 2.59 -20.79
N GLY A 33 12.33 2.43 -21.43
CA GLY A 33 13.62 2.41 -20.75
C GLY A 33 13.96 3.75 -20.09
N GLU A 34 13.70 4.88 -20.77
CA GLU A 34 13.84 6.23 -20.22
C GLU A 34 12.88 6.45 -19.04
N ALA A 35 11.60 6.10 -19.19
CA ALA A 35 10.62 6.19 -18.11
C ALA A 35 10.99 5.31 -16.90
N LYS A 36 11.44 4.07 -17.12
CA LYS A 36 11.90 3.19 -16.03
C LYS A 36 13.13 3.76 -15.33
N LYS A 37 14.07 4.35 -16.07
CA LYS A 37 15.30 4.95 -15.53
C LYS A 37 14.99 6.13 -14.60
N GLU A 38 14.15 7.07 -15.03
CA GLU A 38 13.78 8.21 -14.19
C GLU A 38 12.91 7.78 -13.00
N PHE A 39 12.04 6.77 -13.16
CA PHE A 39 11.31 6.17 -12.04
C PHE A 39 12.24 5.51 -11.01
N GLU A 40 13.21 4.70 -11.45
CA GLU A 40 14.17 4.02 -10.58
C GLU A 40 15.08 5.03 -9.84
N LYS A 41 15.48 6.10 -10.52
CA LYS A 41 16.18 7.23 -9.93
C LYS A 41 15.35 7.95 -8.87
N ALA A 42 14.10 8.33 -9.18
CA ALA A 42 13.21 9.00 -8.24
C ALA A 42 12.85 8.11 -7.02
N MET A 43 12.70 6.79 -7.23
CA MET A 43 12.50 5.82 -6.15
C MET A 43 13.73 5.71 -5.23
N LYS A 44 14.94 5.70 -5.81
CA LYS A 44 16.19 5.68 -5.04
C LYS A 44 16.39 6.98 -4.25
N GLU A 45 16.17 8.13 -4.88
CA GLU A 45 16.22 9.44 -4.20
C GLU A 45 15.15 9.52 -3.09
N ALA A 46 13.94 8.99 -3.30
CA ALA A 46 12.90 8.93 -2.27
C ALA A 46 13.25 7.97 -1.11
N GLU A 47 13.98 6.88 -1.37
CA GLU A 47 14.50 5.98 -0.34
C GLU A 47 15.64 6.63 0.46
N GLU A 48 16.57 7.30 -0.22
CA GLU A 48 17.67 8.07 0.38
C GLU A 48 17.10 9.21 1.26
N VAL A 49 16.16 10.01 0.76
CA VAL A 49 15.45 11.04 1.56
C VAL A 49 14.68 10.43 2.75
N LYS A 50 14.17 9.19 2.65
CA LYS A 50 13.52 8.48 3.76
C LYS A 50 14.52 7.91 4.80
N GLN A 51 15.80 7.78 4.45
CA GLN A 51 16.87 7.43 5.37
C GLN A 51 17.53 8.69 5.97
N GLU A 52 17.83 9.70 5.16
CA GLU A 52 18.41 10.99 5.56
C GLU A 52 17.43 11.87 6.36
N GLY A 53 16.16 11.89 5.99
CA GLY A 53 15.10 12.51 6.78
C GLY A 53 14.99 11.94 8.20
N ARG A 54 15.50 10.71 8.43
CA ARG A 54 15.59 10.11 9.77
C ARG A 54 16.72 10.71 10.61
N GLN A 55 17.71 11.37 10.00
CA GLN A 55 18.76 12.13 10.67
C GLN A 55 18.40 13.62 10.83
N PHE A 56 17.68 14.23 9.88
CA PHE A 56 17.17 15.61 10.05
C PHE A 56 16.02 15.71 11.08
N VAL A 57 15.22 14.64 11.27
CA VAL A 57 14.21 14.57 12.34
C VAL A 57 14.83 14.47 13.74
N THR A 58 16.10 14.10 13.89
CA THR A 58 16.79 14.15 15.20
C THR A 58 17.12 15.57 15.66
N GLU A 59 17.31 16.53 14.75
CA GLU A 59 17.71 17.91 15.11
C GLU A 59 16.55 18.92 14.98
N ALA A 60 15.64 18.72 14.01
CA ALA A 60 14.43 19.54 13.87
C ALA A 60 13.35 19.29 14.96
N LYS A 61 13.60 18.37 15.91
CA LYS A 61 12.66 18.05 17.01
C LYS A 61 12.70 19.05 18.16
N GLU A 62 13.69 19.95 18.22
CA GLU A 62 13.89 20.85 19.36
C GLU A 62 13.43 22.31 19.12
N ALA A 63 13.33 22.77 17.86
CA ALA A 63 13.26 24.21 17.57
C ALA A 63 12.22 24.70 16.54
N ALA A 64 11.08 24.02 16.33
CA ALA A 64 9.96 24.60 15.55
C ALA A 64 8.55 24.00 15.84
N VAL A 65 8.00 24.37 17.00
CA VAL A 65 6.59 24.78 17.17
C VAL A 65 5.50 24.02 16.37
N GLN A 66 4.97 22.97 17.00
CA GLN A 66 3.53 22.65 17.20
C GLN A 66 2.63 21.92 16.16
N PRO A 67 2.04 22.55 15.12
CA PRO A 67 0.60 22.43 14.81
C PRO A 67 0.11 21.05 14.34
N ILE A 68 0.99 20.17 13.86
CA ILE A 68 0.60 18.84 13.35
C ILE A 68 0.10 17.90 14.48
N LYS A 69 0.15 18.33 15.75
CA LYS A 69 -0.61 17.70 16.84
C LYS A 69 -2.13 17.68 16.59
N SER A 70 -2.65 18.42 15.60
CA SER A 70 -4.07 18.38 15.21
C SER A 70 -4.47 17.28 14.21
N LEU A 71 -3.54 16.48 13.67
CA LEU A 71 -3.86 15.40 12.70
C LEU A 71 -3.46 13.99 13.15
N THR A 72 -2.71 13.84 14.24
CA THR A 72 -2.47 12.54 14.89
C THR A 72 -3.38 12.30 16.10
N THR A 73 -3.99 13.35 16.66
CA THR A 73 -4.96 13.23 17.76
C THR A 73 -6.29 12.64 17.30
N THR A 74 -6.80 13.01 16.12
CA THR A 74 -8.07 12.47 15.58
C THR A 74 -8.03 10.95 15.40
N ALA A 75 -6.95 10.40 14.86
CA ALA A 75 -6.79 8.96 14.66
C ALA A 75 -6.55 8.17 15.96
N THR A 76 -6.29 8.84 17.09
CA THR A 76 -6.14 8.19 18.41
C THR A 76 -7.46 8.25 19.19
N GLU A 77 -8.17 9.38 19.14
CA GLU A 77 -9.49 9.54 19.76
C GLU A 77 -10.55 8.66 19.09
N GLU A 78 -10.54 8.50 17.76
CA GLU A 78 -11.44 7.58 17.06
C GLU A 78 -11.18 6.10 17.40
N VAL A 79 -9.92 5.74 17.68
CA VAL A 79 -9.55 4.37 18.08
C VAL A 79 -9.98 4.09 19.51
N GLN A 80 -9.73 5.01 20.45
CA GLN A 80 -10.14 4.87 21.85
C GLN A 80 -11.67 4.91 22.02
N ALA A 81 -12.36 5.86 21.38
CA ALA A 81 -13.82 5.94 21.43
C ALA A 81 -14.51 4.73 20.78
N ALA A 82 -13.86 4.05 19.83
CA ALA A 82 -14.35 2.78 19.29
C ALA A 82 -14.05 1.59 20.22
N GLU A 83 -12.93 1.62 20.94
CA GLU A 83 -12.58 0.60 21.95
C GLU A 83 -13.54 0.64 23.14
N ASP A 84 -13.85 1.82 23.69
CA ASP A 84 -14.82 1.97 24.78
C ASP A 84 -16.20 1.41 24.41
N LYS A 85 -16.69 1.72 23.20
CA LYS A 85 -17.98 1.20 22.69
C LYS A 85 -17.97 -0.32 22.51
N LEU A 86 -16.87 -0.89 22.02
CA LEU A 86 -16.74 -2.35 21.88
C LEU A 86 -16.65 -3.05 23.24
N ILE A 87 -15.99 -2.43 24.23
CA ILE A 87 -15.91 -2.92 25.61
C ILE A 87 -17.29 -2.82 26.30
N GLU A 88 -18.05 -1.77 26.07
CA GLU A 88 -19.40 -1.59 26.61
C GLU A 88 -20.38 -2.66 26.08
N VAL A 89 -20.41 -2.86 24.75
CA VAL A 89 -21.23 -3.92 24.12
C VAL A 89 -20.81 -5.31 24.60
N ALA A 90 -19.51 -5.56 24.74
CA ALA A 90 -19.00 -6.82 25.28
C ALA A 90 -19.45 -7.06 26.73
N LYS A 91 -19.35 -6.05 27.60
CA LYS A 91 -19.82 -6.14 29.00
C LYS A 91 -21.33 -6.39 29.08
N ALA A 92 -22.12 -5.71 28.25
CA ALA A 92 -23.57 -5.93 28.17
C ALA A 92 -23.94 -7.37 27.74
N LEU A 93 -23.10 -8.00 26.92
CA LEU A 93 -23.25 -9.40 26.49
C LEU A 93 -22.57 -10.43 27.42
N GLY A 94 -22.05 -10.00 28.58
CA GLY A 94 -21.36 -10.85 29.55
C GLY A 94 -20.04 -11.43 29.04
N ILE A 95 -19.35 -10.73 28.14
CA ILE A 95 -18.04 -11.11 27.61
C ILE A 95 -16.93 -10.53 28.49
N GLN A 96 -15.90 -11.35 28.78
CA GLN A 96 -14.71 -10.89 29.51
C GLN A 96 -13.82 -10.02 28.60
N THR A 97 -13.68 -8.74 28.96
CA THR A 97 -12.92 -7.74 28.17
C THR A 97 -11.46 -7.56 28.63
N GLU A 98 -11.07 -8.12 29.78
CA GLU A 98 -9.73 -7.97 30.33
C GLU A 98 -8.74 -8.93 29.65
N GLY A 99 -7.58 -8.41 29.23
CA GLY A 99 -6.52 -9.20 28.58
C GLY A 99 -6.77 -9.63 27.13
N LYS A 100 -7.92 -9.29 26.51
CA LYS A 100 -8.24 -9.61 25.12
C LYS A 100 -7.96 -8.45 24.17
N THR A 101 -7.50 -8.75 22.95
CA THR A 101 -7.34 -7.76 21.87
C THR A 101 -8.72 -7.36 21.31
N ARG A 102 -8.84 -6.12 20.82
CA ARG A 102 -10.04 -5.56 20.15
C ARG A 102 -10.69 -6.52 19.14
N ASP A 103 -9.91 -7.13 18.25
CA ASP A 103 -10.41 -8.10 17.26
C ASP A 103 -10.97 -9.39 17.85
N GLN A 104 -10.47 -9.82 19.03
CA GLN A 104 -10.97 -10.99 19.72
C GLN A 104 -12.34 -10.71 20.34
N ILE A 105 -12.47 -9.55 21.00
CA ILE A 105 -13.73 -9.07 21.58
C ILE A 105 -14.79 -8.91 20.47
N ALA A 106 -14.44 -8.29 19.34
CA ALA A 106 -15.35 -8.10 18.21
C ALA A 106 -15.86 -9.43 17.62
N LYS A 107 -14.99 -10.45 17.49
CA LYS A 107 -15.39 -11.79 17.03
C LYS A 107 -16.34 -12.48 18.01
N GLU A 108 -16.06 -12.39 19.31
CA GLU A 108 -16.83 -13.03 20.37
C GLU A 108 -18.23 -12.38 20.54
N ILE A 109 -18.35 -11.06 20.33
CA ILE A 109 -19.64 -10.35 20.21
C ILE A 109 -20.46 -10.92 19.04
N ILE A 110 -19.85 -11.04 17.85
CA ILE A 110 -20.55 -11.53 16.64
C ILE A 110 -20.98 -12.99 16.84
N GLU A 111 -20.13 -13.83 17.44
CA GLU A 111 -20.46 -15.23 17.71
C GLU A 111 -21.62 -15.38 18.72
N LYS A 112 -21.63 -14.59 19.81
CA LYS A 112 -22.77 -14.58 20.75
C LYS A 112 -24.06 -14.03 20.14
N THR A 113 -23.98 -13.07 19.22
CA THR A 113 -25.15 -12.43 18.59
C THR A 113 -25.75 -13.27 17.45
N LYS A 114 -24.96 -14.19 16.86
CA LYS A 114 -25.38 -15.04 15.74
C LYS A 114 -25.85 -16.45 16.18
N LYS A 115 -26.13 -16.62 17.48
CA LYS A 115 -26.47 -17.91 18.11
C LYS A 115 -27.85 -17.86 18.75
#